data_AF-K1MJ88-F1
#
_entry.id   AF-K1MJ88-F1
#
_cell.length_a   1.000
_cell.length_b   1.000
_cell.length_c   1.000
_cell.angle_alpha   90.00
_cell.angle_beta   90.00
_cell.angle_gamma   90.00
#
_symmetry.space_group_name_H-M   'P 1'
#
loop_
_entity.id
_entity.type
_entity.pdbx_description
1 polymer ?
#
loop_
_entity_poly.entity_id
_entity_poly.type
_entity_poly.pdbx_seq_one_letter_code
_entity_poly.pdbx_strand_id
1 'polypeptide(L)'
;MNKSHKSIAGYHLLMILSSVDHVFSPSEEQKIQEYLAENFAFKFVIENELEVIQTLQPEAWKDHFEFHARCFLEDSTLEERKRFVDFAKTLIKLDAEVTDREHKFYTLLKYLWKLN
;
A
#
# COMPACT_ATOMS: atom_id res chain seq x y z
N MET A 1 -12.95 -10.45 5.59
CA MET A 1 -12.39 -9.20 6.16
C MET A 1 -13.50 -8.18 6.28
N ASN A 2 -13.56 -7.42 7.37
CA ASN A 2 -14.48 -6.28 7.51
C ASN A 2 -13.91 -5.06 6.79
N LYS A 3 -14.76 -4.13 6.30
CA LYS A 3 -14.32 -2.94 5.56
C LYS A 3 -13.19 -2.21 6.30
N SER A 4 -12.05 -2.06 5.62
CA SER A 4 -10.89 -1.31 6.14
C SER A 4 -11.11 0.19 5.96
N HIS A 5 -10.66 0.99 6.93
CA HIS A 5 -10.56 2.45 6.75
C HIS A 5 -9.58 2.78 5.62
N LYS A 6 -9.81 3.87 4.88
CA LYS A 6 -8.96 4.30 3.76
C LYS A 6 -7.47 4.38 4.12
N SER A 7 -7.13 5.02 5.23
CA SER A 7 -5.71 5.18 5.64
C SER A 7 -5.05 3.83 5.97
N ILE A 8 -5.78 2.91 6.61
CA ILE A 8 -5.29 1.55 6.89
C ILE A 8 -5.09 0.81 5.57
N ALA A 9 -6.06 0.87 4.67
CA ALA A 9 -5.93 0.27 3.34
C ALA A 9 -4.73 0.85 2.58
N GLY A 10 -4.52 2.16 2.65
CA GLY A 10 -3.35 2.82 2.06
C GLY A 10 -2.04 2.30 2.65
N TYR A 11 -1.97 2.15 3.97
CA TYR A 11 -0.81 1.58 4.66
C TYR A 11 -0.51 0.16 4.17
N HIS A 12 -1.50 -0.74 4.19
CA HIS A 12 -1.33 -2.13 3.73
C HIS A 12 -0.84 -2.22 2.29
N LEU A 13 -1.41 -1.41 1.39
CA LEU A 13 -1.01 -1.37 -0.01
C LEU A 13 0.44 -0.92 -0.17
N LEU A 14 0.84 0.17 0.50
CA LEU A 14 2.20 0.72 0.38
C LEU A 14 3.23 -0.19 1.02
N MET A 15 2.92 -0.79 2.17
CA MET A 15 3.80 -1.76 2.82
C MET A 15 4.00 -2.99 1.94
N ILE A 16 2.94 -3.59 1.37
CA ILE A 16 3.10 -4.73 0.46
C ILE A 16 3.91 -4.36 -0.77
N LEU A 17 3.73 -3.14 -1.32
CA LEU A 17 4.52 -2.65 -2.45
C LEU A 17 6.00 -2.41 -2.09
N SER A 18 6.30 -2.03 -0.84
CA SER A 18 7.67 -1.77 -0.37
C SER A 18 8.43 -3.01 0.08
N SER A 19 7.71 -4.07 0.45
CA SER A 19 8.28 -5.23 1.15
C SER A 19 8.12 -6.53 0.39
N VAL A 20 8.15 -6.44 -0.93
CA VAL A 20 7.79 -7.56 -1.81
C VAL A 20 8.67 -8.80 -1.63
N ASP A 21 9.89 -8.65 -1.14
CA ASP A 21 10.80 -9.74 -0.77
C ASP A 21 10.76 -10.10 0.73
N HIS A 22 9.69 -9.72 1.43
CA HIS A 22 9.50 -9.87 2.88
C HIS A 22 10.52 -9.09 3.73
N VAL A 23 11.23 -8.15 3.12
CA VAL A 23 12.13 -7.23 3.82
C VAL A 23 11.37 -5.95 4.10
N PHE A 24 11.21 -5.63 5.38
CA PHE A 24 10.56 -4.40 5.82
C PHE A 24 11.63 -3.41 6.30
N SER A 25 11.74 -2.26 5.61
CA SER A 25 12.68 -1.20 6.00
C SER A 25 12.02 -0.20 6.95
N PRO A 26 12.58 0.06 8.15
CA PRO A 26 12.05 1.08 9.06
C PRO A 26 11.97 2.47 8.43
N SER A 27 12.91 2.80 7.53
CA SER A 27 12.93 4.10 6.85
C SER A 27 11.81 4.25 5.82
N GLU A 28 11.40 3.16 5.17
CA GLU A 28 10.27 3.17 4.24
C GLU A 28 8.94 3.21 4.98
N GLU A 29 8.83 2.43 6.06
CA GLU A 29 7.67 2.48 6.94
C GLU A 29 7.43 3.91 7.43
N GLN A 30 8.47 4.59 7.92
CA GLN A 30 8.36 5.98 8.35
C GLN A 30 7.85 6.90 7.23
N LYS A 31 8.39 6.79 6.01
CA LYS A 31 7.92 7.59 4.86
C LYS A 31 6.46 7.31 4.51
N ILE A 32 6.02 6.05 4.62
CA ILE A 32 4.63 5.66 4.39
C ILE A 32 3.73 6.31 5.44
N GLN A 33 4.11 6.24 6.72
CA GLN A 33 3.36 6.86 7.81
C GLN A 33 3.27 8.38 7.64
N GLU A 34 4.37 9.04 7.26
CA GLU A 34 4.42 10.48 6.96
C GLU A 34 3.48 10.84 5.80
N TYR A 35 3.58 10.14 4.68
CA TYR A 35 2.72 10.35 3.51
C TYR A 35 1.23 10.23 3.88
N LEU A 36 0.87 9.19 4.63
CA LEU A 36 -0.51 8.97 5.04
C LEU A 36 -1.02 10.07 6.00
N ALA A 37 -0.17 10.53 6.93
CA ALA A 37 -0.52 11.58 7.88
C ALA A 37 -0.70 12.94 7.19
N GLU A 38 0.09 13.25 6.16
CA GLU A 38 -0.01 14.49 5.39
C GLU A 38 -1.21 14.50 4.45
N ASN A 39 -1.56 13.35 3.86
CA ASN A 39 -2.58 13.26 2.81
C ASN A 39 -3.96 12.86 3.34
N PHE A 40 -4.06 12.26 4.52
CA PHE A 40 -5.32 11.76 5.08
C PHE A 40 -5.52 12.25 6.52
N ALA A 41 -6.68 12.84 6.79
CA ALA A 41 -7.00 13.60 8.00
C ALA A 41 -7.10 12.78 9.31
N PHE A 42 -6.66 11.52 9.34
CA PHE A 42 -6.87 10.62 10.47
C PHE A 42 -5.53 10.07 10.99
N LYS A 43 -5.11 10.53 12.18
CA LYS A 43 -4.06 9.89 12.97
C LYS A 43 -4.60 8.57 13.51
N PHE A 44 -4.24 7.46 12.88
CA PHE A 44 -4.65 6.12 13.30
C PHE A 44 -3.50 5.40 14.01
N VAL A 45 -3.84 4.46 14.90
CA VAL A 45 -2.89 3.54 15.54
C VAL A 45 -2.49 2.50 14.50
N ILE A 46 -1.38 2.76 13.79
CA ILE A 46 -0.75 1.85 12.82
C ILE A 46 0.02 0.71 13.54
N GLU A 47 0.19 0.83 14.87
CA GLU A 47 1.06 -0.04 15.69
C GLU A 47 0.79 -1.54 15.51
N ASN A 48 -0.43 -1.96 15.18
CA ASN A 48 -0.77 -3.38 15.00
C ASN A 48 -0.92 -3.81 13.52
N GLU A 49 -0.94 -2.88 12.58
CA GLU A 49 -1.18 -3.21 11.16
C GLU A 49 0.06 -3.82 10.51
N LEU A 50 1.25 -3.43 10.97
CA LEU A 50 2.51 -4.04 10.51
C LEU A 50 2.57 -5.53 10.84
N GLU A 51 2.17 -5.92 12.05
CA GLU A 51 2.15 -7.31 12.50
C GLU A 51 1.20 -8.17 11.64
N VAL A 52 0.06 -7.61 11.25
CA VAL A 52 -0.86 -8.27 10.32
C VAL A 52 -0.15 -8.61 9.01
N ILE A 53 0.59 -7.67 8.42
CA ILE A 53 1.27 -7.90 7.14
C ILE A 53 2.43 -8.88 7.29
N GLN A 54 3.20 -8.77 8.37
CA GLN A 54 4.34 -9.66 8.64
C GLN A 54 3.90 -11.12 8.87
N THR A 55 2.70 -11.34 9.41
CA THR A 55 2.16 -12.69 9.67
C THR A 55 1.40 -13.28 8.48
N LEU A 56 1.15 -12.50 7.42
CA LEU A 56 0.53 -13.01 6.19
C LEU A 56 1.45 -13.96 5.43
N GLN A 57 0.91 -15.13 5.12
CA GLN A 57 1.56 -16.06 4.19
C GLN A 57 1.66 -15.41 2.79
N PRO A 58 2.76 -15.62 2.04
CA PRO A 58 2.97 -15.01 0.72
C PRO A 58 1.81 -15.22 -0.26
N GLU A 59 1.12 -16.36 -0.17
CA GLU A 59 -0.03 -16.72 -1.01
C GLU A 59 -1.26 -15.84 -0.72
N ALA A 60 -1.40 -15.37 0.52
CA ALA A 60 -2.51 -14.52 0.95
C ALA A 60 -2.30 -13.03 0.58
N TRP A 61 -1.10 -12.64 0.18
CA TRP A 61 -0.76 -11.24 -0.10
C TRP A 61 -1.59 -10.65 -1.22
N LYS A 62 -1.85 -11.44 -2.27
CA LYS A 62 -2.65 -10.97 -3.40
C LYS A 62 -4.08 -10.64 -2.99
N ASP A 63 -4.75 -11.55 -2.29
CA ASP A 63 -6.13 -11.35 -1.86
C ASP A 63 -6.25 -10.21 -0.85
N HIS A 64 -5.27 -10.11 0.06
CA HIS A 64 -5.17 -9.00 1.01
C HIS A 64 -4.99 -7.66 0.29
N PHE A 65 -4.08 -7.60 -0.69
CA PHE A 65 -3.84 -6.41 -1.49
C PHE A 65 -5.08 -5.98 -2.28
N GLU A 66 -5.74 -6.91 -2.96
CA GLU A 66 -6.98 -6.63 -3.72
C GLU A 66 -8.11 -6.14 -2.81
N PHE A 67 -8.23 -6.71 -1.61
CA PHE A 67 -9.19 -6.28 -0.61
C PHE A 67 -8.95 -4.82 -0.19
N HIS A 68 -7.73 -4.49 0.22
CA HIS A 68 -7.41 -3.12 0.64
C HIS A 68 -7.47 -2.13 -0.53
N ALA A 69 -7.10 -2.54 -1.75
CA ALA A 69 -7.26 -1.71 -2.94
C ALA A 69 -8.73 -1.35 -3.19
N ARG A 70 -9.66 -2.28 -2.96
CA ARG A 70 -11.10 -2.02 -3.06
C ARG A 70 -11.59 -1.09 -1.94
N CYS A 71 -11.18 -1.33 -0.70
CA CYS A 71 -11.56 -0.45 0.41
C CYS A 71 -11.06 0.99 0.19
N PHE A 72 -9.81 1.16 -0.27
CA PHE A 72 -9.28 2.48 -0.60
C PHE A 72 -10.07 3.13 -1.74
N LEU A 73 -10.39 2.36 -2.79
CA LEU A 73 -11.16 2.85 -3.95
C LEU A 73 -12.54 3.39 -3.55
N GLU A 74 -13.23 2.72 -2.65
CA GLU A 74 -14.58 3.11 -2.19
C GLU A 74 -14.61 4.44 -1.45
N ASP A 75 -13.51 4.78 -0.74
CA ASP A 75 -13.45 5.94 0.16
C ASP A 75 -12.50 7.05 -0.35
N SER A 76 -12.00 6.93 -1.60
CA SER A 76 -11.07 7.90 -2.21
C SER A 76 -11.61 8.54 -3.48
N THR A 77 -11.20 9.79 -3.69
CA THR A 77 -11.38 10.53 -4.93
C THR A 77 -10.39 10.04 -6.01
N LEU A 78 -10.68 10.34 -7.28
CA LEU A 78 -9.76 10.05 -8.37
C LEU A 78 -8.38 10.72 -8.17
N GLU A 79 -8.36 11.96 -7.68
CA GLU A 79 -7.12 12.70 -7.49
C GLU A 79 -6.29 12.18 -6.32
N GLU A 80 -6.92 11.70 -5.24
CA GLU A 80 -6.22 10.96 -4.19
C GLU A 80 -5.59 9.68 -4.75
N ARG A 81 -6.30 8.92 -5.58
CA ARG A 81 -5.77 7.68 -6.19
C ARG A 81 -4.60 7.93 -7.13
N LYS A 82 -4.64 9.00 -7.93
CA LYS A 82 -3.50 9.38 -8.77
C LYS A 82 -2.27 9.72 -7.93
N ARG A 83 -2.43 10.60 -6.92
CA ARG A 83 -1.34 10.95 -5.98
C ARG A 83 -0.79 9.72 -5.26
N PHE A 84 -1.67 8.79 -4.89
CA PHE A 84 -1.28 7.55 -4.25
C PHE A 84 -0.43 6.66 -5.16
N VAL A 85 -0.86 6.46 -6.41
CA VAL A 85 -0.08 5.69 -7.40
C VAL A 85 1.26 6.36 -7.70
N ASP A 86 1.31 7.69 -7.79
CA ASP A 86 2.56 8.41 -7.99
C ASP A 86 3.52 8.21 -6.81
N PHE A 87 3.04 8.31 -5.57
CA PHE A 87 3.83 8.03 -4.38
C PHE A 87 4.30 6.56 -4.33
N ALA A 88 3.41 5.61 -4.59
CA ALA A 88 3.75 4.19 -4.68
C ALA A 88 4.87 3.93 -5.70
N LYS A 89 4.83 4.61 -6.85
CA LYS A 89 5.87 4.52 -7.87
C LYS A 89 7.21 5.07 -7.39
N THR A 90 7.20 6.16 -6.62
CA THR A 90 8.45 6.68 -6.03
C THR A 90 9.02 5.68 -5.05
N LEU A 91 8.15 4.98 -4.31
CA LEU A 91 8.53 4.08 -3.24
C LEU A 91 9.23 2.83 -3.77
N ILE A 92 8.61 2.13 -4.74
CA ILE A 92 9.24 0.95 -5.38
C ILE A 92 10.51 1.30 -6.17
N LYS A 93 10.75 2.58 -6.47
CA LYS A 93 11.95 3.06 -7.17
C LYS A 93 13.04 3.56 -6.23
N LEU A 94 12.79 3.61 -4.92
CA LEU A 94 13.83 3.98 -3.95
C LEU A 94 14.93 2.93 -3.91
N ASP A 95 14.58 1.67 -4.17
CA ASP A 95 15.53 0.59 -4.34
C ASP A 95 16.21 0.65 -5.71
N ALA A 96 17.45 0.16 -5.75
CA ALA A 96 18.30 0.23 -6.94
C ALA A 96 17.73 -0.59 -8.12
N GLU A 97 16.88 -1.58 -7.83
CA GLU A 97 16.26 -2.46 -8.81
C GLU A 97 14.79 -2.70 -8.42
N VAL A 98 13.87 -2.45 -9.35
CA VAL A 98 12.44 -2.77 -9.17
C VAL A 98 12.24 -4.24 -9.50
N THR A 99 11.75 -5.03 -8.54
CA THR A 99 11.53 -6.46 -8.73
C THR A 99 10.29 -6.72 -9.60
N ASP A 100 10.25 -7.90 -10.25
CA ASP A 100 9.07 -8.34 -11.03
C ASP A 100 7.79 -8.36 -10.19
N ARG A 101 7.90 -8.66 -8.89
CA ARG A 101 6.76 -8.80 -7.99
C ARG A 101 6.26 -7.41 -7.55
N GLU A 102 7.12 -6.43 -7.35
CA GLU A 102 6.73 -5.02 -7.16
C GLU A 102 6.00 -4.48 -8.38
N HIS A 103 6.57 -4.72 -9.57
CA HIS A 103 5.95 -4.30 -10.81
C HIS A 103 4.56 -4.92 -10.99
N LYS A 104 4.37 -6.20 -10.63
CA LYS A 104 3.07 -6.88 -10.67
C LYS A 104 2.05 -6.24 -9.74
N PHE A 105 2.40 -5.98 -8.47
CA PHE A 105 1.48 -5.35 -7.52
C PHE A 105 1.14 -3.91 -7.90
N TYR A 106 2.13 -3.15 -8.38
CA TYR A 106 1.92 -1.78 -8.86
C TYR A 106 0.98 -1.76 -10.07
N THR A 107 1.18 -2.67 -11.02
CA THR A 107 0.31 -2.80 -12.20
C THR A 107 -1.09 -3.28 -11.82
N LEU A 108 -1.21 -4.21 -10.88
CA LEU A 108 -2.49 -4.66 -10.33
C LEU A 108 -3.25 -3.50 -9.69
N LEU A 109 -2.58 -2.65 -8.91
CA LEU A 109 -3.20 -1.48 -8.29
C LEU A 109 -3.78 -0.52 -9.34
N LYS A 110 -2.98 -0.17 -10.36
CA LYS A 110 -3.44 0.68 -11.48
C LYS A 110 -4.65 0.07 -12.18
N TYR A 111 -4.62 -1.24 -12.42
CA TYR A 111 -5.72 -1.96 -13.07
C TYR A 111 -7.00 -1.91 -12.23
N LEU A 112 -6.93 -2.23 -10.94
CA LEU A 112 -8.07 -2.20 -10.02
C LEU A 112 -8.72 -0.82 -9.93
N TRP A 113 -7.90 0.24 -10.00
CA TRP A 113 -8.38 1.62 -9.94
C TRP A 113 -8.69 2.25 -11.29
N LYS A 114 -8.53 1.50 -12.39
CA LYS A 114 -8.74 1.96 -13.78
C LYS A 114 -7.89 3.19 -14.12
N LEU A 115 -6.63 3.19 -13.69
CA LEU A 115 -5.65 4.26 -13.92
C LEU A 115 -4.61 3.89 -15.00
N ASN A 116 -4.96 2.95 -15.87
CA ASN A 116 -4.03 2.35 -16.83
C ASN A 116 -3.62 3.34 -17.92
#